data_AF-A0A8T9IFI7-F1
#
_entry.id   AF-A0A8T9IFI7-F1
#
_cell.length_a   1.000
_cell.length_b   1.000
_cell.length_c   1.000
_cell.angle_alpha   90.00
_cell.angle_beta   90.00
_cell.angle_gamma   90.00
#
_symmetry.space_group_name_H-M   'P 1'
#
loop_
_entity.id
_entity.type
_entity.pdbx_description
1 polymer ?
#
loop_
_entity_poly.entity_id
_entity_poly.type
_entity_poly.pdbx_seq_one_letter_code
_entity_poly.pdbx_strand_id
1 'polypeptide(L)'
;MELVKNRTLMRTPWRTGHNRNIDDEIAILKDSEGVSDIRKNQQQVDINGNKVGNNKPDIQYDKDGIHHNVEYDTSPRASKNHEKVITANDPNARSTFWNIDKDGNKIGGRSVCGSGK
;
A
#
# COMPACT_ATOMS: atom_id res chain seq x y z
N MET A 1 -3.59 27.22 37.22
CA MET A 1 -3.80 27.20 35.75
C MET A 1 -2.50 26.73 35.12
N GLU A 2 -2.41 25.46 34.77
CA GLU A 2 -1.23 24.90 34.12
C GLU A 2 -1.61 24.63 32.65
N LEU A 3 -1.08 25.44 31.75
CA LEU A 3 -1.19 25.27 30.32
C LEU A 3 -0.27 24.10 29.93
N VAL A 4 -0.85 22.89 29.87
CA VAL A 4 -0.23 21.77 29.17
C VAL A 4 -0.08 22.20 27.71
N LYS A 5 1.17 22.49 27.32
CA LYS A 5 1.55 22.74 25.94
C LYS A 5 1.22 21.48 25.14
N ASN A 6 0.06 21.46 24.49
CA ASN A 6 -0.25 20.50 23.44
C ASN A 6 0.83 20.64 22.37
N ARG A 7 1.86 19.79 22.47
CA ARG A 7 2.79 19.51 21.38
C ARG A 7 1.98 18.81 20.29
N THR A 8 1.28 19.58 19.48
CA THR A 8 0.92 19.18 18.13
C THR A 8 2.24 18.95 17.41
N LEU A 9 2.75 17.72 17.47
CA LEU A 9 3.84 17.27 16.61
C LEU A 9 3.41 17.63 15.19
N MET A 10 4.08 18.59 14.55
CA MET A 10 3.89 18.88 13.13
C MET A 10 4.13 17.56 12.37
N ARG A 11 3.05 16.86 12.03
CA ARG A 11 3.12 15.75 11.09
C ARG A 11 3.52 16.38 9.77
N THR A 12 4.66 15.95 9.22
CA THR A 12 5.11 16.44 7.92
C THR A 12 4.03 16.14 6.87
N PRO A 13 3.73 17.07 5.94
CA PRO A 13 2.68 16.93 4.94
C PRO A 13 2.71 15.58 4.21
N TRP A 14 3.93 15.12 3.88
CA TRP A 14 4.20 13.83 3.25
C TRP A 14 3.56 12.64 3.97
N ARG A 15 3.71 12.56 5.30
CA ARG A 15 3.17 11.44 6.10
C ARG A 15 1.65 11.49 6.18
N THR A 16 1.07 12.68 6.16
CA THR A 16 -0.39 12.88 6.15
C THR A 16 -1.01 12.49 4.80
N GLY A 17 -0.44 12.91 3.68
CA GLY A 17 -0.95 12.58 2.35
C GLY A 17 -0.87 11.08 2.05
N HIS A 18 0.26 10.45 2.38
CA HIS A 18 0.47 9.00 2.28
C HIS A 18 -0.57 8.19 3.04
N ASN A 19 -0.72 8.45 4.35
CA ASN A 19 -1.66 7.69 5.18
C ASN A 19 -3.12 7.89 4.76
N ARG A 20 -3.48 9.10 4.29
CA ARG A 20 -4.82 9.36 3.78
C ARG A 20 -5.14 8.48 2.58
N ASN A 21 -4.24 8.39 1.59
CA ASN A 21 -4.45 7.51 0.43
C ASN A 21 -4.67 6.05 0.85
N ILE A 22 -3.91 5.58 1.84
CA ILE A 22 -4.06 4.21 2.36
C ILE A 22 -5.43 4.01 3.01
N ASP A 23 -5.83 4.94 3.87
CA ASP A 23 -7.09 4.85 4.60
C ASP A 23 -8.31 4.98 3.67
N ASP A 24 -8.25 5.87 2.69
CA ASP A 24 -9.30 6.07 1.69
C ASP A 24 -9.45 4.82 0.78
N GLU A 25 -8.34 4.25 0.30
CA GLU A 25 -8.37 3.03 -0.52
C GLU A 25 -8.93 1.84 0.29
N ILE A 26 -8.52 1.68 1.56
CA ILE A 26 -9.08 0.63 2.43
C ILE A 26 -10.59 0.82 2.65
N ALA A 27 -11.07 2.06 2.79
CA ALA A 27 -12.49 2.33 2.93
C ALA A 27 -13.27 1.88 1.67
N ILE A 28 -12.75 2.20 0.48
CA ILE A 28 -13.33 1.75 -0.80
C ILE A 28 -13.31 0.22 -0.90
N LEU A 29 -12.18 -0.41 -0.56
CA LEU A 29 -12.03 -1.87 -0.62
C LEU A 29 -13.01 -2.61 0.30
N LYS A 30 -13.29 -2.06 1.49
CA LYS A 30 -14.26 -2.66 2.43
C LYS A 30 -15.70 -2.66 1.92
N ASP A 31 -16.05 -1.68 1.09
CA ASP A 31 -17.38 -1.58 0.47
C ASP A 31 -17.43 -2.23 -0.93
N SER A 32 -16.33 -2.82 -1.40
CA SER A 32 -16.24 -3.43 -2.72
C SER A 32 -16.60 -4.91 -2.68
N GLU A 33 -17.50 -5.33 -3.58
CA GLU A 33 -17.82 -6.75 -3.78
C GLU A 33 -16.59 -7.56 -4.24
N GLY A 34 -16.52 -8.81 -3.81
CA GLY A 34 -15.45 -9.74 -4.19
C GLY A 34 -14.10 -9.49 -3.51
N VAL A 35 -13.99 -8.45 -2.68
CA VAL A 35 -12.77 -8.15 -1.91
C VAL A 35 -12.79 -8.88 -0.57
N SER A 36 -11.67 -9.50 -0.21
CA SER A 36 -11.46 -10.12 1.09
C SER A 36 -10.04 -9.83 1.62
N ASP A 37 -9.80 -10.21 2.87
CA ASP A 37 -8.47 -10.31 3.46
C ASP A 37 -7.61 -9.03 3.35
N ILE A 38 -8.24 -7.88 3.57
CA ILE A 38 -7.59 -6.58 3.55
C ILE A 38 -6.61 -6.47 4.72
N ARG A 39 -5.34 -6.18 4.42
CA ARG A 39 -4.22 -6.04 5.37
C ARG A 39 -3.55 -4.70 5.16
N LYS A 40 -3.24 -3.99 6.25
CA LYS A 40 -2.55 -2.69 6.23
C LYS A 40 -1.20 -2.80 6.94
N ASN A 41 -0.10 -2.46 6.26
CA ASN A 41 1.26 -2.47 6.84
C ASN A 41 1.63 -3.79 7.54
N GLN A 42 1.11 -4.92 7.05
CA GLN A 42 1.43 -6.25 7.56
C GLN A 42 2.44 -6.95 6.66
N GLN A 43 3.08 -8.00 7.18
CA GLN A 43 4.02 -8.81 6.40
C GLN A 43 3.35 -9.34 5.13
N GLN A 44 4.07 -9.32 4.01
CA GLN A 44 3.56 -9.79 2.72
C GLN A 44 3.17 -11.27 2.78
N VAL A 45 1.98 -11.57 2.27
CA VAL A 45 1.48 -12.94 2.08
C VAL A 45 1.14 -13.21 0.61
N ASP A 46 0.92 -14.46 0.25
CA ASP A 46 0.27 -14.85 -1.01
C ASP A 46 -1.26 -14.95 -0.85
N ILE A 47 -1.96 -15.28 -1.95
CA ILE A 47 -3.42 -15.51 -2.00
C ILE A 47 -3.91 -16.58 -0.99
N ASN A 48 -3.05 -17.49 -0.54
CA ASN A 48 -3.38 -18.52 0.43
C ASN A 48 -3.06 -18.10 1.87
N GLY A 49 -2.55 -16.87 2.07
CA GLY A 49 -2.12 -16.36 3.37
C GLY A 49 -0.73 -16.83 3.82
N ASN A 50 0.05 -17.50 2.97
CA ASN A 50 1.41 -17.89 3.31
C ASN A 50 2.33 -16.67 3.27
N LYS A 51 3.23 -16.55 4.24
CA LYS A 51 4.24 -15.48 4.23
C LYS A 51 5.25 -15.69 3.11
N VAL A 52 5.42 -14.67 2.26
CA VAL A 52 6.30 -14.75 1.07
C VAL A 52 7.52 -13.83 1.16
N GLY A 53 7.63 -13.01 2.19
CA GLY A 53 8.77 -12.13 2.40
C GLY A 53 8.64 -11.32 3.69
N ASN A 54 9.63 -10.46 3.95
CA ASN A 54 9.61 -9.56 5.12
C ASN A 54 9.08 -8.16 4.79
N ASN A 55 8.78 -7.87 3.51
CA ASN A 55 8.19 -6.59 3.13
C ASN A 55 6.84 -6.38 3.81
N LYS A 56 6.47 -5.13 4.03
CA LYS A 56 5.18 -4.75 4.57
C LYS A 56 4.49 -3.78 3.62
N PRO A 57 3.82 -4.29 2.56
CA PRO A 57 3.07 -3.43 1.66
C PRO A 57 2.09 -2.54 2.41
N ASP A 58 1.92 -1.31 1.95
CA ASP A 58 0.96 -0.37 2.53
C ASP A 58 -0.43 -1.01 2.64
N ILE A 59 -0.87 -1.67 1.56
CA ILE A 59 -2.11 -2.44 1.49
C ILE A 59 -1.85 -3.78 0.80
N GLN A 60 -2.49 -4.82 1.31
CA GLN A 60 -2.68 -6.10 0.62
C GLN A 60 -4.15 -6.49 0.70
N TYR A 61 -4.68 -7.17 -0.32
CA TYR A 61 -6.05 -7.69 -0.30
C TYR A 61 -6.21 -8.77 -1.37
N ASP A 62 -7.26 -9.57 -1.24
CA ASP A 62 -7.63 -10.56 -2.23
C ASP A 62 -8.88 -10.07 -2.96
N LYS A 63 -8.92 -10.22 -4.29
CA LYS A 63 -10.09 -9.86 -5.09
C LYS A 63 -10.28 -10.82 -6.25
N ASP A 64 -11.46 -11.41 -6.34
CA ASP A 64 -11.85 -12.28 -7.47
C ASP A 64 -10.81 -13.38 -7.78
N GLY A 65 -10.18 -13.93 -6.73
CA GLY A 65 -9.15 -14.97 -6.84
C GLY A 65 -7.73 -14.49 -7.17
N ILE A 66 -7.48 -13.18 -7.17
CA ILE A 66 -6.16 -12.58 -7.40
C ILE A 66 -5.70 -11.89 -6.11
N HIS A 67 -4.43 -12.11 -5.72
CA HIS A 67 -3.82 -11.37 -4.62
C HIS A 67 -3.32 -10.01 -5.11
N HIS A 68 -3.54 -8.97 -4.32
CA HIS A 68 -3.18 -7.61 -4.66
C HIS A 68 -2.27 -6.98 -3.61
N ASN A 69 -1.31 -6.18 -4.08
CA ASN A 69 -0.49 -5.30 -3.26
C ASN A 69 -0.61 -3.86 -3.77
N VAL A 70 -0.64 -2.88 -2.88
CA VAL A 70 -0.60 -1.45 -3.23
C VAL A 70 0.46 -0.75 -2.39
N GLU A 71 1.26 0.11 -3.04
CA GLU A 71 2.27 0.97 -2.41
C GLU A 71 2.04 2.44 -2.82
N TYR A 72 2.23 3.35 -1.89
CA TYR A 72 2.10 4.80 -2.07
C TYR A 72 3.43 5.53 -1.82
N ASP A 73 4.28 5.61 -2.83
CA ASP A 73 5.64 6.11 -2.72
C ASP A 73 5.78 7.62 -2.94
N THR A 74 6.57 8.28 -2.10
CA THR A 74 6.90 9.72 -2.27
C THR A 74 8.09 9.95 -3.21
N SER A 75 8.67 8.89 -3.79
CA SER A 75 9.76 9.03 -4.77
C SER A 75 9.80 7.87 -5.77
N PRO A 76 10.13 8.14 -7.05
CA PRO A 76 10.25 7.09 -8.08
C PRO A 76 11.29 6.02 -7.77
N ARG A 77 12.34 6.36 -7.00
CA ARG A 77 13.38 5.39 -6.60
C ARG A 77 12.84 4.38 -5.60
N ALA A 78 12.05 4.83 -4.62
CA ALA A 78 11.40 3.95 -3.64
C ALA A 78 10.43 3.00 -4.35
N SER A 79 9.59 3.56 -5.24
CA SER A 79 8.64 2.79 -6.06
C SER A 79 9.30 1.66 -6.85
N LYS A 80 10.45 1.92 -7.52
CA LYS A 80 11.18 0.85 -8.22
C LYS A 80 11.75 -0.22 -7.30
N ASN A 81 12.19 0.15 -6.09
CA ASN A 81 12.70 -0.81 -5.12
C ASN A 81 11.57 -1.69 -4.58
N HIS A 82 10.42 -1.10 -4.25
CA HIS A 82 9.23 -1.85 -3.84
C HIS A 82 8.74 -2.77 -4.96
N GLU A 83 8.67 -2.28 -6.21
CA GLU A 83 8.32 -3.08 -7.39
C GLU A 83 9.18 -4.34 -7.47
N LYS A 84 10.51 -4.18 -7.42
CA LYS A 84 11.44 -5.31 -7.48
C LYS A 84 11.24 -6.32 -6.35
N VAL A 85 11.02 -5.87 -5.12
CA VAL A 85 10.92 -6.76 -3.96
C VAL A 85 9.56 -7.46 -3.90
N ILE A 86 8.46 -6.72 -4.02
CA ILE A 86 7.10 -7.26 -3.86
C ILE A 86 6.79 -8.28 -4.96
N THR A 87 7.12 -7.94 -6.21
CA THR A 87 6.86 -8.83 -7.35
C THR A 87 7.76 -10.06 -7.34
N ALA A 88 8.97 -9.98 -6.76
CA ALA A 88 9.84 -11.14 -6.59
C ALA A 88 9.33 -12.09 -5.49
N ASN A 89 8.74 -11.55 -4.41
CA ASN A 89 8.19 -12.35 -3.32
C ASN A 89 6.91 -13.08 -3.77
N ASP A 90 6.01 -12.39 -4.47
CA ASP A 90 4.79 -12.99 -5.05
C ASP A 90 4.65 -12.60 -6.52
N PRO A 91 5.13 -13.45 -7.45
CA PRO A 91 5.05 -13.19 -8.89
C PRO A 91 3.64 -13.44 -9.46
N ASN A 92 2.69 -13.95 -8.68
CA ASN A 92 1.31 -14.16 -9.12
C ASN A 92 0.39 -13.00 -8.72
N ALA A 93 0.78 -12.18 -7.74
CA ALA A 93 0.02 -11.02 -7.33
C ALA A 93 -0.06 -9.93 -8.42
N ARG A 94 -1.14 -9.13 -8.37
CA ARG A 94 -1.20 -7.83 -9.05
C ARG A 94 -0.73 -6.74 -8.09
N SER A 95 0.40 -6.13 -8.38
CA SER A 95 0.99 -5.10 -7.51
C SER A 95 0.93 -3.72 -8.17
N THR A 96 0.36 -2.74 -7.48
CA THR A 96 0.21 -1.36 -7.94
C THR A 96 1.08 -0.42 -7.12
N PHE A 97 1.89 0.40 -7.80
CA PHE A 97 2.81 1.35 -7.17
C PHE A 97 2.44 2.77 -7.62
N TRP A 98 1.98 3.59 -6.70
CA TRP A 98 1.65 4.99 -6.94
C TRP A 98 2.81 5.88 -6.53
N ASN A 99 3.18 6.85 -7.37
CA ASN A 99 4.01 7.97 -6.97
C ASN A 99 3.11 9.12 -6.52
N ILE A 100 3.36 9.66 -5.32
CA ILE A 100 2.58 10.75 -4.73
C ILE A 100 3.45 11.98 -4.44
N ASP A 101 2.85 13.16 -4.55
CA ASP A 101 3.46 14.40 -4.08
C ASP A 101 3.32 14.58 -2.56
N LYS A 102 3.79 15.72 -2.05
CA LYS A 102 3.80 16.05 -0.61
C LYS A 102 2.42 16.15 0.03
N ASP A 103 1.42 16.41 -0.78
CA ASP A 103 0.04 16.58 -0.35
C ASP A 103 -0.75 15.28 -0.55
N GLY A 104 -0.10 14.23 -1.05
CA GLY A 104 -0.68 12.91 -1.32
C GLY A 104 -1.36 12.80 -2.68
N ASN A 105 -1.20 13.77 -3.58
CA ASN A 105 -1.79 13.68 -4.91
C ASN A 105 -1.02 12.62 -5.73
N LYS A 106 -1.74 11.71 -6.39
CA LYS A 106 -1.17 10.73 -7.33
C LYS A 106 -0.61 11.49 -8.54
N ILE A 107 0.71 11.44 -8.74
CA ILE A 107 1.42 12.11 -9.85
C ILE A 107 1.90 11.12 -10.92
N GLY A 108 1.72 9.82 -10.67
CA GLY A 108 2.00 8.76 -11.61
C GLY A 108 1.81 7.41 -10.94
N GLY A 109 1.79 6.33 -11.70
CA GLY A 109 1.69 4.99 -11.13
C GLY A 109 1.92 3.90 -12.15
N ARG A 110 2.13 2.69 -11.65
CA ARG A 110 2.31 1.50 -12.46
C ARG A 110 1.66 0.31 -11.77
N SER A 111 0.91 -0.48 -12.55
CA SER A 111 0.45 -1.80 -12.13
C SER A 111 1.27 -2.87 -12.84
N VAL A 112 1.80 -3.82 -12.09
CA VAL A 112 2.47 -5.01 -12.59
C VAL A 112 1.57 -6.20 -12.26
N CYS A 113 1.15 -6.93 -13.28
CA CYS A 113 0.36 -8.15 -13.12
C CYS A 113 1.31 -9.35 -13.12
N GLY A 114 1.14 -10.26 -12.16
CA GLY A 114 1.67 -11.60 -12.29
C GLY A 114 1.19 -12.23 -13.60
N SER A 115 2.05 -13.02 -14.24
CA SER A 115 1.77 -13.66 -15.53
C SER A 115 0.85 -14.87 -15.39
N GLY A 116 -0.26 -14.70 -14.65
CA GLY A 116 -1.29 -15.69 -14.32
C GLY A 116 -1.11 -17.01 -15.05
N LYS A 117 -0.63 -18.03 -14.32
CA LYS A 117 -0.66 -19.40 -14.84
C LYS A 117 -2.08 -19.94 -14.77
#